data_AF-A0A8H9L3P5-F1
#
_entry.id   AF-A0A8H9L3P5-F1
#
_cell.length_a   1.000
_cell.length_b   1.000
_cell.length_c   1.000
_cell.angle_alpha   90.00
_cell.angle_beta   90.00
_cell.angle_gamma   90.00
#
_symmetry.space_group_name_H-M   'P 1'
#
loop_
_entity.id
_entity.type
_entity.pdbx_description
1 polymer ?
#
loop_
_entity_poly.entity_id
_entity_poly.type
_entity_poly.pdbx_seq_one_letter_code
_entity_poly.pdbx_strand_id
1 'polypeptide(L)'
;MNGDKEWSPRERRLLVRGRSAFALLGWIVWGVGIGLVLLVILVGGMLVRGAGYGGSWFLTAIVIAILLDAAFLNWLAIWVQVKKRREFRAGYTTLMNEKPELDQVDPDSGHVIRVAGEPFLVREEHLRRIRLIREVIGSTRSDPVDSGEPPEDRR
;
A
#
# COMPACT_ATOMS: atom_id res chain seq x y z
N MET A 1 -15.14 21.01 15.47
CA MET A 1 -16.21 20.01 15.69
C MET A 1 -16.64 19.55 14.31
N ASN A 2 -16.02 18.47 13.79
CA ASN A 2 -16.55 17.80 12.60
C ASN A 2 -17.79 17.06 13.09
N GLY A 3 -18.97 17.52 12.65
CA GLY A 3 -20.23 16.84 12.92
C GLY A 3 -20.18 15.40 12.46
N ASP A 4 -21.01 14.58 13.09
CA ASP A 4 -21.17 13.12 12.98
C ASP A 4 -21.19 12.65 11.51
N LYS A 5 -20.00 12.60 10.89
CA LYS A 5 -19.87 12.15 9.51
C LYS A 5 -19.90 10.64 9.55
N GLU A 6 -21.10 10.10 9.42
CA GLU A 6 -21.31 8.66 9.32
C GLU A 6 -20.56 8.14 8.08
N TRP A 7 -19.71 7.13 8.30
CA TRP A 7 -18.94 6.51 7.23
C TRP A 7 -19.87 5.91 6.18
N SER A 8 -19.57 6.11 4.90
CA SER A 8 -20.29 5.51 3.78
C SER A 8 -19.34 4.77 2.84
N PRO A 9 -19.65 3.51 2.42
CA PRO A 9 -18.81 2.74 1.51
C PRO A 9 -18.74 3.33 0.09
N ARG A 10 -19.62 4.31 -0.23
CA ARG A 10 -19.64 5.01 -1.52
C ARG A 10 -18.72 6.23 -1.54
N GLU A 11 -18.22 6.68 -0.39
CA GLU A 11 -17.39 7.87 -0.33
C GLU A 11 -16.02 7.60 -0.98
N ARG A 12 -15.63 8.48 -1.91
CA ARG A 12 -14.37 8.39 -2.66
C ARG A 12 -13.52 9.64 -2.47
N ARG A 13 -12.21 9.44 -2.53
CA ARG A 13 -11.21 10.51 -2.59
C ARG A 13 -10.39 10.36 -3.86
N LEU A 14 -10.00 11.50 -4.44
CA LEU A 14 -9.11 11.52 -5.59
C LEU A 14 -7.69 11.17 -5.12
N LEU A 15 -7.17 10.03 -5.55
CA LEU A 15 -5.83 9.58 -5.20
C LEU A 15 -4.76 10.40 -5.92
N VAL A 16 -3.73 10.81 -5.17
CA VAL A 16 -2.49 11.36 -5.74
C VAL A 16 -1.85 10.32 -6.65
N ARG A 17 -1.69 10.65 -7.94
CA ARG A 17 -1.12 9.77 -8.97
C ARG A 17 0.11 8.96 -8.51
N GLY A 18 0.18 7.71 -8.97
CA GLY A 18 1.27 6.77 -8.71
C GLY A 18 0.97 5.79 -7.57
N ARG A 19 1.98 4.99 -7.20
CA ARG A 19 1.88 4.02 -6.09
C ARG A 19 1.62 4.76 -4.75
N SER A 20 0.74 4.19 -3.94
CA SER A 20 0.43 4.68 -2.59
C SER A 20 1.58 4.45 -1.61
N ALA A 21 1.60 5.19 -0.50
CA ALA A 21 2.56 4.96 0.57
C ALA A 21 2.47 3.52 1.13
N PHE A 22 1.26 2.96 1.24
CA PHE A 22 1.04 1.57 1.66
C PHE A 22 1.67 0.57 0.69
N ALA A 23 1.50 0.75 -0.63
CA ALA A 23 2.11 -0.12 -1.62
C ALA A 23 3.63 -0.10 -1.56
N LEU A 24 4.24 1.09 -1.39
CA LEU A 24 5.70 1.21 -1.24
C LEU A 24 6.20 0.56 0.06
N LEU A 25 5.44 0.64 1.15
CA LEU A 25 5.76 -0.07 2.39
C LEU A 25 5.78 -1.59 2.19
N GLY A 26 4.85 -2.14 1.40
CA GLY A 26 4.86 -3.56 1.03
C GLY A 26 6.14 -3.98 0.31
N TRP A 27 6.66 -3.13 -0.59
CA TRP A 27 7.94 -3.36 -1.26
C TRP A 27 9.14 -3.34 -0.28
N ILE A 28 9.11 -2.48 0.75
CA ILE A 28 10.14 -2.48 1.81
C ILE A 28 10.12 -3.82 2.55
N VAL A 29 8.95 -4.30 2.96
CA VAL A 29 8.82 -5.59 3.67
C VAL A 29 9.38 -6.75 2.83
N TRP A 30 9.08 -6.77 1.53
CA TRP A 30 9.64 -7.75 0.60
C TRP A 30 11.16 -7.65 0.46
N GLY A 31 11.69 -6.44 0.28
CA GLY A 31 13.14 -6.23 0.15
C GLY A 31 13.90 -6.63 1.42
N VAL A 32 13.36 -6.31 2.62
CA VAL A 32 13.92 -6.79 3.89
C VAL A 32 14.00 -8.32 3.93
N GLY A 33 12.97 -9.01 3.43
CA GLY A 33 12.98 -10.47 3.29
C GLY A 33 14.11 -10.98 2.40
N ILE A 34 14.35 -10.32 1.25
CA ILE A 34 15.45 -10.64 0.34
C ILE A 34 16.81 -10.42 1.02
N GLY A 35 17.01 -9.27 1.66
CA GLY A 35 18.23 -8.96 2.40
C GLY A 35 18.54 -9.99 3.50
N LEU A 36 17.52 -10.46 4.23
CA LEU A 36 17.68 -11.51 5.23
C LEU A 36 18.10 -12.84 4.63
N VAL A 37 17.52 -13.24 3.48
CA VAL A 37 17.92 -14.47 2.78
C VAL A 37 19.37 -14.37 2.32
N LEU A 38 19.77 -13.24 1.73
CA LEU A 38 21.16 -13.01 1.30
C LEU A 38 22.13 -13.07 2.49
N LEU A 39 21.74 -12.50 3.63
CA LEU A 39 22.54 -12.56 4.85
C LEU A 39 22.72 -13.99 5.36
N VAL A 40 21.67 -14.81 5.34
CA VAL A 40 21.77 -16.23 5.71
C VAL A 40 22.71 -16.99 4.77
N ILE A 41 22.61 -16.77 3.46
CA ILE A 41 23.50 -17.38 2.47
C ILE A 41 24.95 -16.96 2.73
N LEU A 42 25.18 -15.69 3.05
CA LEU A 42 26.50 -15.16 3.35
C LEU A 42 27.12 -15.85 4.57
N VAL A 43 26.39 -15.86 5.70
CA VAL A 43 26.84 -16.47 6.96
C VAL A 43 27.05 -17.98 6.77
N GLY A 44 26.12 -18.68 6.12
CA GLY A 44 26.27 -20.10 5.80
C GLY A 44 27.49 -20.39 4.93
N GLY A 45 27.72 -19.57 3.90
CA GLY A 45 28.88 -19.67 3.03
C GLY A 45 30.20 -19.45 3.76
N MET A 46 30.24 -18.52 4.72
CA MET A 46 31.41 -18.32 5.58
C MET A 46 31.69 -19.53 6.47
N LEU A 47 30.65 -20.09 7.11
CA LEU A 47 30.78 -21.24 7.99
C LEU A 47 31.31 -22.47 7.26
N VAL A 48 30.83 -22.72 6.03
CA VAL A 48 31.29 -23.85 5.21
C VAL A 48 32.75 -23.65 4.74
N ARG A 49 33.15 -22.42 4.41
CA ARG A 49 34.48 -22.14 3.86
C ARG A 49 35.58 -22.08 4.93
N GLY A 50 35.25 -21.75 6.18
CA GLY A 50 36.16 -21.76 7.33
C GLY A 50 37.24 -20.67 7.37
N ALA A 51 37.68 -20.11 6.22
CA ALA A 51 38.86 -19.23 6.13
C ALA A 51 38.60 -17.76 5.71
N GLY A 52 37.38 -17.24 5.91
CA GLY A 52 37.05 -15.84 5.62
C GLY A 52 36.76 -15.51 4.14
N TYR A 53 36.51 -14.23 3.86
CA TYR A 53 36.00 -13.72 2.57
C TYR A 53 37.02 -13.68 1.43
N GLY A 54 38.31 -13.73 1.75
CA GLY A 54 39.40 -13.52 0.79
C GLY A 54 39.35 -14.52 -0.37
N GLY A 55 39.06 -14.01 -1.57
CA GLY A 55 39.17 -14.76 -2.83
C GLY A 55 37.93 -15.52 -3.30
N SER A 56 36.77 -15.40 -2.64
CA SER A 56 35.51 -15.97 -3.16
C SER A 56 34.70 -14.92 -3.90
N TRP A 57 34.75 -14.95 -5.24
CA TRP A 57 33.94 -14.06 -6.09
C TRP A 57 32.44 -14.17 -5.78
N PHE A 58 31.96 -15.36 -5.40
CA PHE A 58 30.58 -15.60 -5.02
C PHE A 58 30.19 -14.86 -3.74
N LEU A 59 31.00 -14.95 -2.68
CA LEU A 59 30.71 -14.23 -1.43
C LEU A 59 30.83 -12.72 -1.63
N THR A 60 31.79 -12.25 -2.44
CA THR A 60 31.88 -10.84 -2.83
C THR A 60 30.62 -10.37 -3.55
N ALA A 61 30.09 -11.15 -4.49
CA ALA A 61 28.84 -10.83 -5.18
C ALA A 61 27.65 -10.74 -4.22
N ILE A 62 27.57 -11.63 -3.21
CA ILE A 62 26.53 -11.55 -2.17
C ILE A 62 26.66 -10.27 -1.34
N VAL A 63 27.87 -9.90 -0.91
CA VAL A 63 28.08 -8.64 -0.18
C VAL A 63 27.62 -7.45 -1.01
N ILE A 64 27.98 -7.41 -2.30
CA ILE A 64 27.53 -6.35 -3.21
C ILE A 64 26.00 -6.35 -3.32
N ALA A 65 25.36 -7.52 -3.46
CA ALA A 65 23.91 -7.62 -3.52
C ALA A 65 23.22 -7.10 -2.24
N ILE A 66 23.76 -7.40 -1.06
CA ILE A 66 23.26 -6.87 0.22
C ILE A 66 23.40 -5.34 0.27
N LEU A 67 24.53 -4.79 -0.17
CA LEU A 67 24.73 -3.34 -0.20
C LEU A 67 23.77 -2.64 -1.16
N LEU A 68 23.52 -3.24 -2.33
CA LEU A 68 22.55 -2.73 -3.30
C LEU A 68 21.12 -2.81 -2.76
N ASP A 69 20.76 -3.90 -2.10
CA ASP A 69 19.45 -4.05 -1.44
C ASP A 69 19.27 -3.00 -0.34
N ALA A 70 20.27 -2.80 0.52
CA ALA A 70 20.23 -1.77 1.56
C ALA A 70 20.10 -0.35 0.97
N ALA A 71 20.83 -0.04 -0.10
CA ALA A 71 20.73 1.23 -0.80
C ALA A 71 19.33 1.43 -1.42
N PHE A 72 18.78 0.36 -2.03
CA PHE A 72 17.44 0.36 -2.60
C PHE A 72 16.35 0.56 -1.53
N LEU A 73 16.44 -0.13 -0.40
CA LEU A 73 15.52 0.02 0.73
C LEU A 73 15.56 1.43 1.31
N ASN A 74 16.76 2.02 1.45
CA ASN A 74 16.90 3.40 1.91
C ASN A 74 16.25 4.39 0.94
N TRP A 75 16.52 4.23 -0.37
CA TRP A 75 15.86 5.03 -1.40
C TRP A 75 14.33 4.91 -1.33
N LEU A 76 13.81 3.69 -1.20
CA LEU A 76 12.38 3.43 -1.10
C LEU A 76 11.76 4.06 0.16
N ALA A 77 12.46 4.02 1.29
CA ALA A 77 12.04 4.67 2.54
C ALA A 77 11.90 6.20 2.37
N ILE A 78 12.85 6.84 1.68
CA ILE A 78 12.75 8.28 1.35
C ILE A 78 11.49 8.54 0.50
N TRP A 79 11.23 7.71 -0.51
CA TRP A 79 10.05 7.82 -1.35
C TRP A 79 8.74 7.64 -0.58
N VAL A 80 8.68 6.72 0.38
CA VAL A 80 7.52 6.56 1.28
C VAL A 80 7.27 7.85 2.04
N GLN A 81 8.30 8.48 2.61
CA GLN A 81 8.14 9.75 3.33
C GLN A 81 7.65 10.88 2.42
N VAL A 82 8.21 11.00 1.22
CA VAL A 82 7.75 11.97 0.22
C VAL A 82 6.28 11.73 -0.12
N LYS A 83 5.87 10.47 -0.29
CA LYS A 83 4.52 10.12 -0.68
C LYS A 83 3.51 10.32 0.44
N LYS A 84 3.85 9.95 1.67
CA LYS A 84 3.08 10.27 2.88
C LYS A 84 2.80 11.77 3.00
N ARG A 85 3.81 12.63 2.78
CA ARG A 85 3.64 14.08 2.79
C ARG A 85 2.74 14.60 1.66
N ARG A 86 2.68 13.92 0.51
CA ARG A 86 1.76 14.28 -0.58
C ARG A 86 0.33 13.86 -0.25
N GLU A 87 0.13 12.67 0.29
CA GLU A 87 -1.18 12.19 0.76
C GLU A 87 -1.72 13.11 1.87
N PHE A 88 -0.88 13.43 2.86
CA PHE A 88 -1.22 14.36 3.94
C PHE A 88 -1.70 15.72 3.41
N ARG A 89 -0.98 16.31 2.45
CA ARG A 89 -1.39 17.57 1.82
C ARG A 89 -2.68 17.47 1.01
N ALA A 90 -3.02 16.28 0.54
CA ALA A 90 -4.28 16.01 -0.14
C ALA A 90 -5.43 15.71 0.84
N GLY A 91 -5.17 15.71 2.15
CA GLY A 91 -6.19 15.55 3.19
C GLY A 91 -6.59 14.10 3.47
N TYR A 92 -5.78 13.13 3.05
CA TYR A 92 -6.04 11.71 3.30
C TYR A 92 -4.75 10.92 3.60
N THR A 93 -4.90 9.68 4.05
CA THR A 93 -3.80 8.72 4.25
C THR A 93 -4.16 7.35 3.71
N THR A 94 -3.19 6.62 3.16
CA THR A 94 -3.37 5.19 2.80
C THR A 94 -2.89 4.23 3.89
N LEU A 95 -2.26 4.74 4.96
CA LEU A 95 -1.68 3.95 6.03
C LEU A 95 -2.68 3.73 7.18
N MET A 96 -2.79 2.50 7.67
CA MET A 96 -3.85 2.06 8.59
C MET A 96 -3.77 2.68 9.99
N ASN A 97 -2.57 2.82 10.53
CA ASN A 97 -2.35 3.22 11.92
C ASN A 97 -1.65 4.58 12.00
N GLU A 98 -1.95 5.47 11.05
CA GLU A 98 -1.32 6.78 11.01
C GLU A 98 -2.36 7.89 10.88
N LYS A 99 -2.15 8.99 11.64
CA LYS A 99 -2.90 10.25 11.54
C LYS A 99 -4.42 10.05 11.64
N PRO A 100 -4.98 9.87 12.86
CA PRO A 100 -6.42 9.68 13.03
C PRO A 100 -7.24 10.87 12.51
N GLU A 101 -6.64 12.06 12.43
CA GLU A 101 -7.22 13.30 11.91
C GLU A 101 -7.45 13.32 10.39
N LEU A 102 -6.98 12.32 9.65
CA LEU A 102 -7.18 12.21 8.20
C LEU A 102 -8.07 11.02 7.83
N ASP A 103 -8.77 11.15 6.71
CA ASP A 103 -9.48 10.04 6.09
C ASP A 103 -8.48 8.96 5.68
N GLN A 104 -8.73 7.72 6.08
CA GLN A 104 -8.02 6.57 5.57
C GLN A 104 -8.68 6.09 4.29
N VAL A 105 -7.93 5.98 3.20
CA VAL A 105 -8.42 5.63 1.88
C VAL A 105 -7.79 4.31 1.42
N ASP A 106 -8.60 3.45 0.81
CA ASP A 106 -8.13 2.23 0.16
C ASP A 106 -7.22 2.60 -1.03
N PRO A 107 -5.94 2.18 -1.02
CA PRO A 107 -5.00 2.55 -2.09
C PRO A 107 -5.39 2.01 -3.47
N ASP A 108 -6.14 0.91 -3.53
CA ASP A 108 -6.49 0.26 -4.79
C ASP A 108 -7.75 0.86 -5.42
N SER A 109 -8.79 1.14 -4.61
CA SER A 109 -10.08 1.62 -5.11
C SER A 109 -10.34 3.12 -4.92
N GLY A 110 -9.58 3.79 -4.06
CA GLY A 110 -9.79 5.21 -3.73
C GLY A 110 -11.00 5.50 -2.82
N HIS A 111 -11.62 4.46 -2.25
CA HIS A 111 -12.75 4.64 -1.31
C HIS A 111 -12.27 4.90 0.11
N VAL A 112 -13.02 5.69 0.87
CA VAL A 112 -12.74 5.96 2.28
C VAL A 112 -13.04 4.70 3.09
N ILE A 113 -12.03 4.17 3.79
CA ILE A 113 -12.18 3.06 4.73
C ILE A 113 -12.49 3.59 6.14
N ARG A 114 -11.88 4.71 6.54
CA ARG A 114 -12.06 5.33 7.86
C ARG A 114 -12.17 6.84 7.66
N VAL A 115 -13.18 7.49 8.25
CA VAL A 115 -13.28 8.95 8.16
C VAL A 115 -12.37 9.62 9.20
N ALA A 116 -11.94 10.84 8.91
CA ALA A 116 -11.17 11.66 9.83
C ALA A 116 -11.88 11.80 11.20
N GLY A 117 -11.15 11.52 12.27
CA GLY A 117 -11.66 11.56 13.65
C GLY A 117 -12.23 10.24 14.17
N GLU A 118 -12.50 9.24 13.31
CA GLU A 118 -12.82 7.89 13.77
C GLU A 118 -11.59 7.25 14.45
N PRO A 119 -11.78 6.47 15.54
CA PRO A 119 -10.74 5.63 16.10
C PRO A 119 -10.12 4.69 15.06
N PHE A 120 -8.87 4.29 15.27
CA PHE A 120 -8.24 3.30 14.40
C PHE A 120 -9.06 2.01 14.36
N LEU A 121 -9.30 1.53 13.14
CA LEU A 121 -10.08 0.31 12.93
C LEU A 121 -9.27 -0.91 13.37
N VAL A 122 -9.92 -1.81 14.10
CA VAL A 122 -9.39 -3.15 14.33
C VAL A 122 -9.37 -3.91 13.00
N ARG A 123 -8.44 -4.84 12.85
CA ARG A 123 -8.24 -5.61 11.61
C ARG A 123 -9.54 -6.22 11.06
N GLU A 124 -10.41 -6.75 11.91
CA GLU A 124 -11.67 -7.37 11.49
C GLU A 124 -12.64 -6.36 10.86
N GLU A 125 -12.80 -5.20 11.49
CA GLU A 125 -13.65 -4.12 10.97
C GLU A 125 -13.05 -3.51 9.70
N HIS A 126 -11.73 -3.37 9.64
CA HIS A 126 -11.04 -2.93 8.43
C HIS A 126 -11.34 -3.86 7.24
N LEU A 127 -11.22 -5.18 7.44
CA LEU A 127 -11.55 -6.17 6.42
C LEU A 127 -13.05 -6.17 6.07
N ARG A 128 -13.93 -5.95 7.05
CA ARG A 128 -15.37 -5.80 6.82
C ARG A 128 -15.67 -4.61 5.91
N ARG A 129 -15.12 -3.42 6.20
CA ARG A 129 -15.33 -2.22 5.36
C ARG A 129 -14.77 -2.39 3.95
N ILE A 130 -13.61 -3.03 3.79
CA ILE A 130 -13.07 -3.36 2.46
C ILE A 130 -14.02 -4.27 1.67
N ARG A 131 -14.63 -5.28 2.31
CA ARG A 131 -15.60 -6.17 1.64
C ARG A 131 -16.83 -5.39 1.17
N LEU A 132 -17.40 -4.53 2.02
CA LEU A 132 -18.53 -3.67 1.65
C LEU A 132 -18.21 -2.74 0.48
N ILE A 133 -17.01 -2.15 0.46
CA ILE A 133 -16.53 -1.33 -0.66
C ILE A 133 -16.47 -2.16 -1.94
N ARG A 134 -15.95 -3.39 -1.88
CA ARG A 134 -15.88 -4.29 -3.05
C ARG A 134 -17.26 -4.68 -3.58
N GLU A 135 -18.22 -4.93 -2.69
CA GLU A 135 -19.61 -5.21 -3.06
C GLU A 135 -20.25 -4.02 -3.79
N VAL A 136 -20.08 -2.81 -3.28
CA VAL A 136 -20.58 -1.57 -3.92
C VAL A 136 -19.93 -1.32 -5.29
N ILE A 137 -18.62 -1.56 -5.41
CA ILE A 137 -17.92 -1.47 -6.70
C ILE A 137 -18.47 -2.52 -7.68
N GLY A 138 -18.72 -3.74 -7.21
CA GLY A 138 -19.31 -4.81 -8.00
C GLY A 138 -20.73 -4.49 -8.48
N SER A 139 -21.58 -3.99 -7.60
CA SER A 139 -22.97 -3.64 -7.94
C SER A 139 -23.03 -2.49 -8.96
N THR A 140 -22.20 -1.46 -8.79
CA THR A 140 -22.14 -0.32 -9.73
C THR A 140 -21.72 -0.74 -11.15
N ARG A 141 -20.96 -1.84 -11.28
CA ARG A 141 -20.55 -2.38 -12.59
C ARG A 141 -21.64 -3.26 -13.23
N SER A 142 -22.58 -3.73 -12.42
CA SER A 142 -23.64 -4.67 -12.82
C SER A 142 -24.93 -3.96 -13.21
N ASP A 143 -25.07 -2.68 -12.87
CA ASP A 143 -26.12 -1.84 -13.44
C ASP A 143 -25.90 -1.80 -14.95
N PRO A 144 -26.80 -2.39 -15.76
CA PRO A 144 -26.74 -2.24 -17.19
C PRO A 144 -26.75 -0.75 -17.44
N VAL A 145 -25.74 -0.25 -18.17
CA VAL A 145 -25.83 1.05 -18.82
C VAL A 145 -27.20 1.04 -19.47
N ASP A 146 -28.11 1.83 -18.90
CA ASP A 146 -29.46 2.03 -19.41
C ASP A 146 -29.27 2.28 -20.90
N SER A 147 -29.50 1.22 -21.67
CA SER A 147 -29.16 1.15 -23.09
C SER A 147 -30.30 1.90 -23.73
N GLY A 148 -30.27 3.23 -23.54
CA GLY A 148 -31.40 4.12 -23.75
C GLY A 148 -32.11 3.69 -25.00
N GLU A 149 -33.19 2.93 -24.81
CA GLU A 149 -34.06 2.58 -25.90
C GLU A 149 -34.53 3.94 -26.39
N PRO A 150 -34.16 4.35 -27.61
CA PRO A 150 -34.61 5.62 -28.13
C PRO A 150 -36.13 5.59 -28.05
N PRO A 151 -36.78 6.65 -27.53
CA PRO A 151 -38.22 6.67 -27.35
C PRO A 151 -38.87 6.24 -28.66
N GLU A 152 -39.55 5.10 -28.61
CA GLU A 152 -40.27 4.52 -29.73
C GLU A 152 -41.35 5.52 -30.12
N ASP A 153 -41.10 6.18 -31.25
CA ASP A 153 -41.91 7.25 -31.82
C ASP A 153 -43.28 6.67 -32.21
N ARG A 154 -44.24 6.73 -31.26
CA ARG A 154 -45.62 6.32 -31.50
C ARG A 154 -46.27 7.33 -32.46
N ARG A 155 -46.37 6.93 -33.72
CA ARG A 155 -47.29 7.49 -34.71
C ARG A 155 -48.69 6.91 -34.56
#